data_AF-S6T5D3-F1
#
_entry.id   AF-S6T5D3-F1
#
_cell.length_a   1.000
_cell.length_b   1.000
_cell.length_c   1.000
_cell.angle_alpha   90.00
_cell.angle_beta   90.00
_cell.angle_gamma   90.00
#
_symmetry.space_group_name_H-M   'P 1'
#
loop_
_entity.id
_entity.type
_entity.pdbx_description
1 polymer ?
#
loop_
_entity_poly.entity_id
_entity_poly.type
_entity_poly.pdbx_seq_one_letter_code
_entity_poly.pdbx_strand_id
1 'polypeptide(L)'
;GVIALFFAWRFLPWYRPQTAGAIRLDWIGAVLIVLSLGSLQLFVEWLGQHSLAISLLCGAISVIAMTGLWFRERRCTFALLPAGLFANRSIRLLFIMSLLAGAIMFTLLFYLPLLLQGSYGYSPQDAGLLLTPLALSITLGAIVNSRIVTRLANPNWLPIGGFIALSVACIALALVGLQAGFATLLGLILLAGLGLGF
;
A
#
# COMPACT_ATOMS: atom_id res chain seq x y z
N GLY A 1 17.56 5.85 13.27
CA GLY A 1 18.45 6.59 12.36
C GLY A 1 19.85 6.03 12.37
N VAL A 2 20.63 6.30 13.42
CA VAL A 2 22.07 5.98 13.50
C VAL A 2 22.37 4.47 13.39
N ILE A 3 21.58 3.63 14.06
CA ILE A 3 21.74 2.16 14.02
C ILE A 3 21.53 1.61 12.60
N ALA A 4 20.52 2.10 11.88
CA ALA A 4 20.26 1.69 10.50
C ALA A 4 21.41 2.09 9.56
N LEU A 5 21.99 3.28 9.76
CA LEU A 5 23.17 3.76 9.03
C LEU A 5 24.41 2.88 9.27
N PHE A 6 24.63 2.46 10.52
CA PHE A 6 25.72 1.56 10.89
C PHE A 6 25.57 0.18 10.22
N PHE A 7 24.37 -0.41 10.27
CA PHE A 7 24.12 -1.70 9.61
C PHE A 7 24.24 -1.61 8.09
N ALA A 8 23.74 -0.52 7.48
CA ALA A 8 23.88 -0.31 6.05
C ALA A 8 25.36 -0.22 5.65
N TRP A 9 26.16 0.58 6.35
CA TRP A 9 27.59 0.70 6.08
C TRP A 9 28.36 -0.62 6.28
N ARG A 10 27.99 -1.40 7.30
CA ARG A 10 28.71 -2.64 7.66
C ARG A 10 28.36 -3.84 6.79
N PHE A 11 27.11 -3.92 6.30
CA PHE A 11 26.56 -5.13 5.66
C PHE A 11 26.11 -4.94 4.21
N LEU A 12 26.01 -3.72 3.66
CA LEU A 12 25.83 -3.59 2.21
C LEU A 12 27.10 -4.03 1.49
N PRO A 13 27.07 -5.12 0.70
CA PRO A 13 28.18 -5.43 -0.19
C PRO A 13 28.30 -4.30 -1.22
N TRP A 14 29.53 -3.84 -1.49
CA TRP A 14 29.79 -2.84 -2.52
C TRP A 14 29.35 -3.37 -3.88
N TYR A 15 28.12 -3.00 -4.27
CA TYR A 15 27.62 -3.25 -5.61
C TYR A 15 28.32 -2.29 -6.56
N ARG A 16 29.41 -2.74 -7.19
CA ARG A 16 30.03 -2.02 -8.31
C ARG A 16 29.03 -2.04 -9.46
N PRO A 17 28.48 -0.89 -9.89
CA PRO A 17 27.61 -0.87 -11.06
C PRO A 17 28.40 -1.43 -12.25
N GLN A 18 27.87 -2.45 -12.92
CA GLN A 18 28.51 -3.07 -14.09
C GLN A 18 28.54 -2.14 -15.31
N THR A 19 27.94 -0.95 -15.23
CA THR A 19 27.94 0.08 -16.27
C THR A 19 28.53 1.38 -15.73
N ALA A 20 29.66 1.79 -16.31
CA ALA A 20 30.35 3.05 -16.07
C ALA A 20 29.61 4.27 -16.68
N GLY A 21 28.29 4.32 -16.54
CA GLY A 21 27.47 5.48 -16.91
C GLY A 21 27.13 6.28 -15.67
N ALA A 22 27.25 7.61 -15.72
CA ALA A 22 26.75 8.47 -14.65
C ALA A 22 25.27 8.15 -14.41
N ILE A 23 24.93 7.62 -13.23
CA ILE A 23 23.54 7.43 -12.81
C ILE A 23 22.93 8.83 -12.70
N ARG A 24 22.18 9.25 -13.72
CA ARG A 24 21.48 10.53 -13.73
C ARG A 24 20.13 10.34 -13.06
N LEU A 25 19.92 11.02 -11.94
CA LEU A 25 18.64 11.02 -11.24
C LEU A 25 17.66 11.97 -11.95
N ASP A 26 16.43 11.52 -12.22
CA ASP A 26 15.37 12.37 -12.78
C ASP A 26 14.73 13.24 -11.69
N TRP A 27 15.44 14.29 -11.26
CA TRP A 27 14.95 15.25 -10.26
C TRP A 27 13.61 15.89 -10.66
N ILE A 28 13.42 16.15 -11.96
CA ILE A 28 12.18 16.73 -12.48
C ILE A 28 11.04 15.73 -12.31
N GLY A 29 11.24 14.46 -12.67
CA GLY A 29 10.29 13.39 -12.41
C GLY A 29 9.95 13.26 -10.92
N ALA A 30 10.95 13.32 -10.04
CA ALA A 30 10.74 13.27 -8.59
C ALA A 30 9.84 14.41 -8.08
N VAL A 31 10.12 15.65 -8.50
CA VAL A 31 9.30 16.82 -8.13
C VAL A 31 7.88 16.69 -8.66
N LEU A 32 7.70 16.20 -9.90
CA LEU A 32 6.38 15.99 -10.48
C LEU A 32 5.59 14.91 -9.74
N ILE A 33 6.23 13.83 -9.28
CA ILE A 33 5.59 12.79 -8.44
C ILE A 33 5.15 13.36 -7.09
N VAL A 34 6.02 14.14 -6.44
CA VAL A 34 5.70 14.76 -5.13
C VAL A 34 4.54 15.74 -5.29
N LEU A 35 4.58 16.58 -6.32
CA LEU A 35 3.50 17.53 -6.60
C LEU A 35 2.20 16.81 -6.96
N SER A 36 2.23 15.77 -7.80
CA SER A 36 1.02 15.06 -8.18
C SER A 36 0.36 14.36 -6.98
N LEU A 37 1.10 13.48 -6.29
CA LEU A 37 0.56 12.71 -5.17
C LEU A 37 0.24 13.59 -3.96
N GLY A 38 1.11 14.55 -3.64
CA GLY A 38 0.91 15.44 -2.49
C GLY A 38 -0.29 16.37 -2.67
N SER A 39 -0.44 16.98 -3.85
CA SER A 39 -1.61 17.83 -4.11
C SER A 39 -2.90 17.04 -4.29
N LEU A 40 -2.84 15.80 -4.79
CA LEU A 40 -3.98 14.90 -4.82
C LEU A 40 -4.46 14.56 -3.41
N GLN A 41 -3.54 14.24 -2.51
CA GLN A 41 -3.85 13.96 -1.11
C GLN A 41 -4.50 15.19 -0.44
N LEU A 42 -3.91 16.38 -0.60
CA LEU A 42 -4.49 17.63 -0.07
C LEU A 42 -5.87 17.93 -0.67
N PHE A 43 -6.05 17.68 -1.98
CA PHE A 43 -7.35 17.84 -2.61
C PHE A 43 -8.40 16.97 -1.93
N VAL A 44 -8.13 15.67 -1.73
CA VAL A 44 -9.06 14.73 -1.10
C VAL A 44 -9.32 15.08 0.37
N GLU A 45 -8.27 15.43 1.12
CA GLU A 45 -8.37 15.75 2.54
C GLU A 45 -9.15 17.05 2.80
N TRP A 46 -8.93 18.08 1.98
CA TRP A 46 -9.58 19.38 2.14
C TRP A 46 -10.93 19.49 1.44
N LEU A 47 -11.31 18.50 0.64
CA LEU A 47 -12.61 18.46 0.00
C LEU A 47 -13.72 18.41 1.06
N GLY A 48 -14.53 19.47 1.14
CA GLY A 48 -15.65 19.57 2.08
C GLY A 48 -15.29 20.02 3.50
N GLN A 49 -14.00 20.17 3.82
CA GLN A 49 -13.54 20.71 5.12
C GLN A 49 -13.02 22.16 5.04
N HIS A 50 -12.43 22.54 3.89
CA HIS A 50 -11.84 23.86 3.67
C HIS A 50 -12.51 24.60 2.49
N SER A 51 -11.97 25.76 2.12
CA SER A 51 -12.43 26.52 0.95
C SER A 51 -12.35 25.67 -0.32
N LEU A 52 -13.50 25.55 -1.02
CA LEU A 52 -13.60 24.86 -2.30
C LEU A 52 -12.57 25.36 -3.32
N ALA A 53 -12.24 26.66 -3.30
CA ALA A 53 -11.26 27.24 -4.21
C ALA A 53 -9.85 26.66 -3.99
N ILE A 54 -9.45 26.46 -2.73
CA ILE A 54 -8.14 25.91 -2.38
C ILE A 54 -8.09 24.43 -2.74
N SER A 55 -9.15 23.66 -2.42
CA SER A 55 -9.21 22.25 -2.77
C SER A 55 -9.14 22.07 -4.30
N LEU A 56 -9.94 22.81 -5.07
CA LEU A 56 -9.89 22.75 -6.53
C LEU A 56 -8.53 23.17 -7.10
N LEU A 57 -7.85 24.14 -6.49
CA LEU A 57 -6.48 24.49 -6.87
C LEU A 57 -5.52 23.31 -6.67
N CYS A 58 -5.57 22.62 -5.53
CA CYS A 58 -4.79 21.40 -5.28
C CYS A 58 -5.13 20.31 -6.31
N GLY A 59 -6.40 20.11 -6.63
CA GLY A 59 -6.84 19.16 -7.66
C GLY A 59 -6.29 19.51 -9.06
N ALA A 60 -6.30 20.79 -9.42
CA ALA A 60 -5.73 21.28 -10.68
C ALA A 60 -4.21 21.07 -10.74
N ILE A 61 -3.48 21.40 -9.65
CA ILE A 61 -2.04 21.16 -9.55
C ILE A 61 -1.73 19.67 -9.72
N SER A 62 -2.53 18.79 -9.10
CA SER A 62 -2.37 17.33 -9.24
C SER A 62 -2.48 16.88 -10.70
N VAL A 63 -3.53 17.31 -11.39
CA VAL A 63 -3.77 16.96 -12.81
C VAL A 63 -2.65 17.50 -13.70
N ILE A 64 -2.21 18.74 -13.49
CA ILE A 64 -1.11 19.35 -14.26
C ILE A 64 0.21 18.62 -14.00
N ALA A 65 0.53 18.31 -12.74
CA ALA A 65 1.76 17.60 -12.40
C ALA A 65 1.75 16.17 -12.95
N MET A 66 0.62 15.47 -12.87
CA MET A 66 0.48 14.09 -13.37
C MET A 66 0.53 14.01 -14.90
N THR A 67 -0.07 14.98 -15.61
CA THR A 67 0.08 15.08 -17.07
C THR A 67 1.52 15.44 -17.46
N GLY A 68 2.15 16.37 -16.75
CA GLY A 68 3.58 16.70 -16.92
C GLY A 68 4.49 15.49 -16.72
N LEU A 69 4.23 14.69 -15.68
CA LEU A 69 4.95 13.44 -15.40
C LEU A 69 4.82 12.46 -16.56
N TRP A 70 3.61 12.24 -17.06
CA TRP A 70 3.36 11.34 -18.20
C TRP A 70 4.16 11.72 -19.45
N PHE A 71 4.20 13.01 -19.79
CA PHE A 71 5.01 13.48 -20.92
C PHE A 71 6.52 13.38 -20.64
N ARG A 72 6.95 13.63 -19.40
CA ARG A 72 8.34 13.52 -18.98
C ARG A 72 8.84 12.07 -19.08
N GLU A 73 8.08 11.12 -18.57
CA GLU A 73 8.44 9.69 -18.60
C GLU A 73 8.57 9.14 -20.02
N ARG A 74 7.74 9.61 -20.95
CA ARG A 74 7.85 9.21 -22.37
C ARG A 74 9.09 9.76 -23.06
N ARG A 75 9.65 10.88 -22.59
CA ARG A 75 10.79 11.57 -23.24
C ARG A 75 12.12 11.35 -22.53
N CYS A 76 12.10 11.02 -21.24
CA CYS A 76 13.31 10.89 -20.43
C CYS A 76 13.87 9.47 -20.50
N THR A 77 15.14 9.34 -20.91
CA THR A 77 15.84 8.04 -21.02
C THR A 77 16.20 7.45 -19.65
N PHE A 78 16.19 8.26 -18.59
CA PHE A 78 16.49 7.88 -17.20
C PHE A 78 15.29 8.13 -16.29
N ALA A 79 14.07 7.96 -16.82
CA ALA A 79 12.82 8.15 -16.08
C ALA A 79 12.76 7.27 -14.81
N LEU A 80 12.25 7.84 -13.72
CA LEU A 80 12.06 7.14 -12.44
C LEU A 80 11.07 5.98 -12.54
N LEU A 81 10.02 6.14 -13.34
CA LEU A 81 9.03 5.11 -13.64
C LEU A 81 9.04 4.84 -15.16
N PRO A 82 9.91 3.93 -15.65
CA PRO A 82 9.92 3.58 -17.05
C PRO A 82 8.56 2.99 -17.46
N ALA A 83 7.86 3.64 -18.41
CA ALA A 83 6.54 3.18 -18.88
C ALA A 83 6.53 1.72 -19.37
N GLY A 84 7.69 1.20 -19.80
CA GLY A 84 7.88 -0.21 -20.18
C GLY A 84 7.62 -1.21 -19.03
N LEU A 85 7.72 -0.80 -17.77
CA LEU A 85 7.38 -1.65 -16.63
C LEU A 85 5.89 -2.07 -16.66
N PHE A 86 5.00 -1.18 -17.08
CA PHE A 86 3.57 -1.45 -17.18
C PHE A 86 3.18 -2.31 -18.39
N ALA A 87 4.09 -2.48 -19.35
CA ALA A 87 3.91 -3.41 -20.47
C ALA A 87 3.93 -4.87 -19.98
N ASN A 88 4.69 -5.16 -18.92
CA ASN A 88 4.71 -6.47 -18.30
C ASN A 88 3.40 -6.71 -17.52
N ARG A 89 2.62 -7.70 -17.98
CA ARG A 89 1.33 -8.07 -17.38
C ARG A 89 1.45 -8.39 -15.89
N SER A 90 2.54 -9.04 -15.47
CA SER A 90 2.77 -9.39 -14.07
C SER A 90 2.98 -8.15 -13.20
N ILE A 91 3.82 -7.21 -13.65
CA ILE A 91 4.06 -5.95 -12.93
C ILE A 91 2.79 -5.11 -12.85
N ARG A 92 2.04 -5.02 -13.95
CA ARG A 92 0.75 -4.32 -13.96
C ARG A 92 -0.25 -4.92 -12.98
N LEU A 93 -0.34 -6.24 -12.90
CA LEU A 93 -1.17 -6.92 -11.91
C LEU A 93 -0.72 -6.61 -10.48
N LEU A 94 0.59 -6.66 -10.19
CA LEU A 94 1.12 -6.32 -8.87
C LEU A 94 0.77 -4.89 -8.44
N PHE A 95 0.85 -3.91 -9.36
CA PHE A 95 0.43 -2.54 -9.07
C PHE A 95 -1.07 -2.44 -8.76
N ILE A 96 -1.92 -3.11 -9.53
CA ILE A 96 -3.38 -3.11 -9.29
C ILE A 96 -3.67 -3.78 -7.93
N MET A 97 -3.05 -4.92 -7.64
CA MET A 97 -3.21 -5.61 -6.35
C MET A 97 -2.75 -4.72 -5.19
N SER A 98 -1.61 -4.01 -5.33
CA SER A 98 -1.10 -3.10 -4.31
C SER A 98 -2.05 -1.93 -4.06
N LEU A 99 -2.62 -1.35 -5.13
CA LEU A 99 -3.61 -0.28 -5.02
C LEU A 99 -4.87 -0.76 -4.29
N LEU A 100 -5.40 -1.92 -4.68
CA LEU A 100 -6.59 -2.51 -4.06
C LEU A 100 -6.33 -2.92 -2.61
N ALA A 101 -5.18 -3.52 -2.30
CA ALA A 101 -4.80 -3.89 -0.96
C ALA A 101 -4.70 -2.64 -0.06
N GLY A 102 -4.13 -1.55 -0.56
CA GLY A 102 -4.12 -0.25 0.15
C GLY A 102 -5.53 0.28 0.42
N ALA A 103 -6.41 0.26 -0.59
CA ALA A 103 -7.80 0.69 -0.41
C ALA A 103 -8.54 -0.17 0.64
N ILE A 104 -8.37 -1.49 0.60
CA ILE A 104 -8.94 -2.43 1.57
C ILE A 104 -8.36 -2.18 2.97
N MET A 105 -7.05 -1.97 3.09
CA MET A 105 -6.39 -1.68 4.36
C MET A 105 -7.00 -0.45 5.03
N PHE A 106 -7.11 0.67 4.31
CA PHE A 106 -7.73 1.87 4.84
C PHE A 106 -9.22 1.67 5.16
N THR A 107 -9.94 0.94 4.29
CA THR A 107 -11.34 0.60 4.54
C THR A 107 -11.48 -0.17 5.84
N LEU A 108 -10.70 -1.23 6.06
CA LEU A 108 -10.71 -2.01 7.30
C LEU A 108 -10.33 -1.16 8.51
N LEU A 109 -9.31 -0.30 8.39
CA LEU A 109 -8.82 0.52 9.50
C LEU A 109 -9.88 1.49 10.03
N PHE A 110 -10.72 2.04 9.16
CA PHE A 110 -11.79 2.97 9.54
C PHE A 110 -13.14 2.27 9.77
N TYR A 111 -13.55 1.41 8.84
CA TYR A 111 -14.86 0.79 8.84
C TYR A 111 -15.01 -0.28 9.93
N LEU A 112 -13.97 -1.09 10.17
CA LEU A 112 -14.08 -2.19 11.12
C LEU A 112 -14.32 -1.72 12.57
N PRO A 113 -13.61 -0.71 13.12
CA PRO A 113 -13.95 -0.16 14.44
C PRO A 113 -15.38 0.38 14.50
N LEU A 114 -15.83 1.07 13.45
CA LEU A 114 -17.19 1.60 13.33
C LEU A 114 -18.25 0.49 13.30
N LEU A 115 -17.98 -0.60 12.57
CA LEU A 115 -18.86 -1.76 12.48
C LEU A 115 -18.95 -2.49 13.82
N LEU A 116 -17.81 -2.73 14.48
CA LEU A 116 -17.75 -3.44 15.77
C LEU A 116 -18.46 -2.65 16.88
N GLN A 117 -18.26 -1.33 16.93
CA GLN A 117 -18.88 -0.49 17.95
C GLN A 117 -20.35 -0.18 17.62
N GLY A 118 -20.64 0.22 16.39
CA GLY A 118 -21.96 0.70 15.97
C GLY A 118 -22.98 -0.43 15.73
N SER A 119 -22.55 -1.53 15.13
CA SER A 119 -23.47 -2.61 14.73
C SER A 119 -23.40 -3.83 15.64
N TYR A 120 -22.20 -4.23 16.08
CA TYR A 120 -22.03 -5.35 17.02
C TYR A 120 -22.15 -4.93 18.50
N GLY A 121 -22.16 -3.62 18.79
CA GLY A 121 -22.32 -3.11 20.15
C GLY A 121 -21.12 -3.37 21.06
N TYR A 122 -19.95 -3.69 20.51
CA TYR A 122 -18.74 -3.88 21.29
C TYR A 122 -18.25 -2.58 21.93
N SER A 123 -17.66 -2.69 23.13
CA SER A 123 -17.01 -1.55 23.74
C SER A 123 -15.78 -1.12 22.91
N PRO A 124 -15.32 0.15 23.03
CA PRO A 124 -14.09 0.59 22.37
C PRO A 124 -12.87 -0.27 22.76
N GLN A 125 -12.85 -0.81 23.98
CA GLN A 125 -11.80 -1.69 24.47
C GLN A 125 -11.83 -3.03 23.72
N ASP A 126 -12.99 -3.65 23.58
CA ASP A 126 -13.15 -4.94 22.88
C ASP A 126 -12.86 -4.80 21.38
N ALA A 127 -13.32 -3.71 20.75
CA ALA A 127 -13.01 -3.43 19.35
C ALA A 127 -11.50 -3.24 19.14
N GLY A 128 -10.82 -2.53 20.05
CA GLY A 128 -9.37 -2.38 20.06
C GLY A 128 -8.65 -3.73 20.21
N LEU A 129 -9.15 -4.62 21.08
CA LEU A 129 -8.62 -5.97 21.23
C LEU A 129 -8.78 -6.83 19.99
N LEU A 130 -9.86 -6.66 19.21
CA LEU A 130 -10.07 -7.32 17.91
C LEU A 130 -9.15 -6.77 16.81
N LEU A 131 -8.87 -5.46 16.84
CA LEU A 131 -8.02 -4.78 15.86
C LEU A 131 -6.52 -4.97 16.12
N THR A 132 -6.09 -5.16 17.37
CA THR A 132 -4.66 -5.33 17.71
C THR A 132 -4.03 -6.53 16.98
N PRO A 133 -4.69 -7.71 16.92
CA PRO A 133 -4.25 -8.86 16.13
C PRO A 133 -4.12 -8.59 14.64
N LEU A 134 -4.88 -7.64 14.05
CA LEU A 134 -4.75 -7.27 12.64
C LEU A 134 -3.35 -6.72 12.34
N ALA A 135 -2.87 -5.77 13.13
CA ALA A 135 -1.55 -5.17 12.94
C ALA A 135 -0.43 -6.20 13.17
N LEU A 136 -0.62 -7.08 14.16
CA LEU A 136 0.30 -8.18 14.43
C LEU A 136 0.36 -9.16 13.26
N SER A 137 -0.78 -9.55 12.69
CA SER A 137 -0.82 -10.50 11.58
C SER A 137 -0.25 -9.91 10.29
N ILE A 138 -0.44 -8.61 10.01
CA ILE A 138 0.24 -7.91 8.91
C ILE A 138 1.76 -8.00 9.09
N THR A 139 2.24 -7.71 10.30
CA THR A 139 3.68 -7.73 10.61
C THR A 139 4.26 -9.14 10.47
N LEU A 140 3.58 -10.16 11.00
CA LEU A 140 3.98 -11.55 10.87
C LEU A 140 3.98 -12.01 9.41
N GLY A 141 2.93 -11.66 8.66
CA GLY A 141 2.83 -11.92 7.23
C GLY A 141 4.01 -11.33 6.46
N ALA A 142 4.32 -10.05 6.69
CA ALA A 142 5.44 -9.37 6.04
C ALA A 142 6.81 -10.01 6.38
N ILE A 143 7.04 -10.39 7.64
CA ILE A 143 8.26 -11.08 8.07
C ILE A 143 8.37 -12.43 7.35
N VAL A 144 7.30 -13.22 7.34
CA VAL A 144 7.28 -14.54 6.69
C VAL A 144 7.47 -14.40 5.18
N ASN A 145 6.74 -13.48 4.54
CA ASN A 145 6.84 -13.14 3.13
C ASN A 145 8.29 -12.80 2.74
N SER A 146 8.96 -11.94 3.50
CA SER A 146 10.36 -11.54 3.22
C SER A 146 11.35 -12.71 3.24
N ARG A 147 11.07 -13.77 4.01
CA ARG A 147 11.90 -14.98 4.06
C ARG A 147 11.56 -15.93 2.92
N ILE A 148 10.27 -16.08 2.62
CA ILE A 148 9.77 -17.02 1.61
C ILE A 148 10.07 -16.51 0.19
N VAL A 149 9.96 -15.21 -0.06
CA VAL A 149 10.18 -14.59 -1.39
C VAL A 149 11.55 -14.93 -1.99
N THR A 150 12.57 -15.05 -1.15
CA THR A 150 13.94 -15.41 -1.58
C THR A 150 14.11 -16.87 -1.99
N ARG A 151 13.15 -17.73 -1.63
CA ARG A 151 13.18 -19.18 -1.87
C ARG A 151 12.29 -19.62 -3.04
N LEU A 152 11.40 -18.75 -3.52
CA LEU A 152 10.50 -19.09 -4.63
C LEU A 152 11.15 -18.88 -5.98
N ALA A 153 10.94 -19.82 -6.90
CA ALA A 153 11.29 -19.66 -8.30
C ALA A 153 10.53 -18.49 -8.97
N ASN A 154 9.27 -18.27 -8.55
CA ASN A 154 8.40 -17.20 -9.05
C ASN A 154 7.82 -16.39 -7.88
N PRO A 155 8.41 -15.24 -7.53
CA PRO A 155 7.97 -14.39 -6.41
C PRO A 155 6.52 -13.90 -6.52
N ASN A 156 5.97 -13.81 -7.73
CA ASN A 156 4.63 -13.27 -7.98
C ASN A 156 3.50 -14.10 -7.31
N TRP A 157 3.74 -15.35 -6.93
CA TRP A 157 2.73 -16.19 -6.28
C TRP A 157 2.39 -15.72 -4.86
N LEU A 158 3.32 -15.07 -4.16
CA LEU A 158 3.11 -14.58 -2.79
C LEU A 158 2.03 -13.50 -2.71
N PRO A 159 2.13 -12.37 -3.45
CA PRO A 159 1.10 -11.33 -3.41
C PRO A 159 -0.24 -11.81 -3.98
N ILE A 160 -0.24 -12.78 -4.91
CA ILE A 160 -1.49 -13.39 -5.39
C ILE A 160 -2.16 -14.19 -4.25
N GLY A 161 -1.40 -15.00 -3.52
CA GLY A 161 -1.89 -15.76 -2.38
C GLY A 161 -2.39 -14.84 -1.25
N GLY A 162 -1.63 -13.80 -0.92
CA GLY A 162 -2.02 -12.77 0.05
C GLY A 162 -3.33 -12.08 -0.33
N PHE A 163 -3.45 -11.66 -1.59
CA PHE A 163 -4.66 -11.01 -2.09
C PHE A 163 -5.88 -11.93 -2.11
N ILE A 164 -5.72 -13.22 -2.42
CA ILE A 164 -6.79 -14.22 -2.32
C ILE A 164 -7.25 -14.37 -0.86
N ALA A 165 -6.31 -14.53 0.07
CA ALA A 165 -6.62 -14.64 1.50
C ALA A 165 -7.36 -13.40 2.02
N LEU A 166 -6.90 -12.21 1.62
CA LEU A 166 -7.54 -10.94 1.95
C LEU A 166 -8.97 -10.86 1.38
N SER A 167 -9.15 -11.24 0.12
CA SER A 167 -10.46 -11.22 -0.54
C SER A 167 -11.44 -12.17 0.14
N VAL A 168 -11.00 -13.39 0.47
CA VAL A 168 -11.80 -14.37 1.20
C VAL A 168 -12.20 -13.84 2.58
N ALA A 169 -11.26 -13.23 3.32
CA ALA A 169 -11.54 -12.64 4.61
C ALA A 169 -12.58 -11.50 4.53
N CYS A 170 -12.43 -10.60 3.56
CA CYS A 170 -13.37 -9.49 3.35
C CYS A 170 -14.77 -9.98 2.93
N ILE A 171 -14.86 -10.96 2.03
CA ILE A 171 -16.14 -11.55 1.62
C ILE A 171 -16.79 -12.25 2.81
N ALA A 172 -16.02 -13.02 3.59
CA ALA A 172 -16.53 -13.67 4.78
C ALA A 172 -17.03 -12.65 5.83
N LEU A 173 -16.29 -11.57 6.08
CA LEU A 173 -16.72 -10.48 6.97
C LEU A 173 -18.02 -9.81 6.49
N ALA A 174 -18.19 -9.65 5.17
CA ALA A 174 -19.41 -9.10 4.61
C ALA A 174 -20.63 -10.03 4.76
N LEU A 175 -20.41 -11.35 4.79
CA LEU A 175 -21.47 -12.35 4.83
C LEU A 175 -21.79 -12.88 6.24
N VAL A 176 -20.87 -12.78 7.20
CA VAL A 176 -20.98 -13.44 8.51
C VAL A 176 -22.17 -12.95 9.35
N GLY A 177 -22.72 -11.77 9.02
CA GLY A 177 -23.89 -11.19 9.67
C GLY A 177 -23.66 -10.81 11.14
N LEU A 178 -24.62 -10.09 11.73
CA LEU A 178 -24.48 -9.53 13.09
C LEU A 178 -24.48 -10.58 14.23
N GLN A 179 -24.67 -11.86 13.91
CA GLN A 179 -24.65 -12.95 14.89
C GLN A 179 -23.26 -13.58 15.07
N ALA A 180 -22.25 -13.07 14.36
CA ALA A 180 -20.89 -13.60 14.45
C ALA A 180 -20.32 -13.44 15.86
N GLY A 181 -19.83 -14.55 16.42
CA GLY A 181 -19.11 -14.53 17.70
C GLY A 181 -17.73 -13.89 17.57
N PHE A 182 -17.21 -13.44 18.71
CA PHE A 182 -15.89 -12.80 18.82
C PHE A 182 -14.77 -13.61 18.16
N ALA A 183 -14.73 -14.93 18.36
CA ALA A 183 -13.71 -15.81 17.80
C ALA A 183 -13.75 -15.87 16.26
N THR A 184 -14.94 -15.84 15.67
CA THR A 184 -15.11 -15.85 14.21
C THR A 184 -14.58 -14.55 13.62
N LEU A 185 -14.97 -13.40 14.20
CA LEU A 185 -14.47 -12.09 13.79
C LEU A 185 -12.95 -12.01 13.93
N LEU A 186 -12.40 -12.45 15.06
CA LEU A 186 -10.96 -12.50 15.29
C LEU A 186 -10.23 -13.32 14.22
N GLY A 187 -10.73 -14.51 13.88
CA GLY A 187 -10.15 -15.36 12.84
C GLY A 187 -10.15 -14.71 11.47
N LEU A 188 -11.25 -14.05 11.09
CA LEU A 188 -11.36 -13.34 9.81
C LEU A 188 -10.46 -12.10 9.75
N ILE A 189 -10.35 -11.35 10.84
CA ILE A 189 -9.47 -10.19 10.96
C ILE A 189 -8.00 -10.62 10.88
N LEU A 190 -7.64 -11.71 11.56
CA LEU A 190 -6.31 -12.30 11.45
C LEU A 190 -5.98 -12.71 10.02
N LEU A 191 -6.92 -13.38 9.32
CA LEU A 191 -6.76 -13.77 7.93
C LEU A 191 -6.60 -12.57 7.00
N ALA A 192 -7.41 -11.51 7.19
CA ALA A 192 -7.29 -10.27 6.44
C ALA A 192 -5.91 -9.62 6.64
N GLY A 193 -5.44 -9.54 7.88
CA GLY A 193 -4.12 -8.97 8.16
C GLY A 193 -2.96 -9.81 7.62
N LEU A 194 -3.04 -11.14 7.69
CA LEU A 194 -2.08 -12.02 7.00
C LEU A 194 -2.09 -11.76 5.49
N GLY A 195 -3.28 -11.67 4.88
CA GLY A 195 -3.41 -11.38 3.46
C GLY A 195 -2.81 -10.04 3.03
N LEU A 196 -2.86 -9.03 3.90
CA LEU A 196 -2.19 -7.74 3.69
C LEU A 196 -0.66 -7.79 3.87
N GLY A 197 -0.15 -8.73 4.67
CA GLY A 197 1.29 -8.90 4.89
C GLY A 197 2.03 -9.69 3.79
N PHE A 198 1.29 -10.46 2.98
CA PHE A 198 1.82 -11.30 1.90
C PHE A 198 1.75 -10.61 0.53
#